data_AF-A0A7V2SXT4-F1
#
_entry.id   AF-A0A7V2SXT4-F1
#
_cell.length_a   1.000
_cell.length_b   1.000
_cell.length_c   1.000
_cell.angle_alpha   90.00
_cell.angle_beta   90.00
_cell.angle_gamma   90.00
#
_symmetry.space_group_name_H-M   'P 1'
#
loop_
_entity.id
_entity.type
_entity.pdbx_description
1 polymer ?
#
loop_
_entity_poly.entity_id
_entity_poly.type
_entity_poly.pdbx_seq_one_letter_code
_entity_poly.pdbx_strand_id
1 'polypeptide(L)'
;MKTIVFSLLLWGIASIQSLAIMMAPATNISRDDQRQFIIDLKVVGYFYYLRIYDANHILLDSTLQFTRGYDFNAFLVDGDNRSLEVLVVMSLDENNEGYTVFRFDGHSLLKIPNS
;
A
#
# COMPACT_ATOMS: atom_id res chain seq x y z
N MET A 1 14.25 -38.37 26.96
CA MET A 1 13.76 -38.41 25.56
C MET A 1 12.33 -37.89 25.35
N LYS A 2 11.50 -37.66 26.37
CA LYS A 2 10.13 -37.13 26.18
C LYS A 2 10.07 -35.60 25.99
N THR A 3 11.04 -34.85 26.51
CA THR A 3 11.02 -33.37 26.51
C THR A 3 11.33 -32.76 25.14
N ILE A 4 12.29 -33.32 24.39
CA ILE A 4 12.72 -32.80 23.09
C ILE A 4 11.62 -32.92 22.03
N VAL A 5 10.87 -34.03 22.07
CA VAL A 5 9.75 -34.28 21.15
C VAL A 5 8.61 -33.26 21.39
N PHE A 6 8.37 -32.91 22.67
CA PHE A 6 7.36 -31.92 23.03
C PHE A 6 7.76 -30.50 22.59
N SER A 7 9.06 -30.16 22.69
CA SER A 7 9.60 -28.87 22.22
C SER A 7 9.54 -28.72 20.69
N LEU A 8 9.76 -29.80 19.94
CA LEU A 8 9.63 -29.82 18.47
C LEU A 8 8.16 -29.68 18.02
N LEU A 9 7.22 -30.29 18.74
CA LEU A 9 5.79 -30.12 18.48
C LEU A 9 5.32 -28.67 18.70
N LEU A 10 5.81 -28.02 19.76
CA LEU A 10 5.50 -26.60 20.03
C LEU A 10 6.07 -25.66 18.95
N TRP A 11 7.25 -25.95 18.41
CA TRP A 11 7.81 -25.21 17.26
C TRP A 11 6.98 -25.42 15.98
N GLY A 12 6.52 -26.65 15.73
CA GLY A 12 5.64 -26.94 14.61
C GLY A 12 4.33 -26.15 14.65
N ILE A 13 3.67 -26.09 15.82
CA ILE A 13 2.40 -25.36 15.98
C ILE A 13 2.61 -23.84 15.84
N ALA A 14 3.70 -23.29 16.41
CA ALA A 14 4.01 -21.86 16.28
C ALA A 14 4.28 -21.45 14.82
N SER A 15 4.90 -22.32 14.02
CA SER A 15 5.17 -22.05 12.59
C SER A 15 3.92 -22.07 11.70
N ILE A 16 2.85 -22.78 12.10
CA ILE A 16 1.59 -22.84 11.34
C ILE A 16 0.79 -21.54 11.49
N GLN A 17 0.93 -20.82 12.60
CA GLN A 17 0.24 -19.54 12.81
C GLN A 17 0.84 -18.38 11.99
N SER A 18 2.10 -18.48 11.56
CA SER A 18 2.74 -17.47 10.70
C SER A 18 2.35 -17.54 9.23
N LEU A 19 1.62 -18.58 8.78
CA LEU A 19 1.01 -18.60 7.44
C LEU A 19 -0.48 -18.18 7.46
N ALA A 20 -0.89 -17.49 8.52
CA ALA A 20 -2.11 -16.69 8.58
C ALA A 20 -1.73 -15.20 8.61
N ILE A 21 -0.84 -14.77 7.71
CA ILE A 21 -0.68 -13.35 7.41
C ILE A 21 -1.95 -12.95 6.65
N MET A 22 -2.82 -12.27 7.41
CA MET A 22 -4.02 -11.52 7.02
C MET A 22 -4.20 -11.39 5.50
N MET A 23 -4.93 -12.33 4.90
CA MET A 23 -5.72 -12.00 3.71
C MET A 23 -6.83 -11.08 4.23
N ALA A 24 -6.83 -9.81 3.79
CA ALA A 24 -8.03 -8.98 3.90
C ALA A 24 -9.23 -9.81 3.40
N PRO A 25 -10.40 -9.75 4.05
CA PRO A 25 -11.52 -10.59 3.69
C PRO A 25 -11.78 -10.47 2.19
N ALA A 26 -11.46 -11.54 1.46
CA ALA A 26 -11.87 -11.71 0.08
C ALA A 26 -13.36 -12.03 0.14
N THR A 27 -14.16 -11.00 0.38
CA THR A 27 -15.59 -11.01 0.14
C THR A 27 -15.77 -11.58 -1.26
N ASN A 28 -16.54 -12.66 -1.40
CA ASN A 28 -16.94 -13.25 -2.69
C ASN A 28 -17.81 -12.24 -3.45
N ILE A 29 -17.18 -11.17 -3.92
CA ILE A 29 -17.72 -10.21 -4.87
C ILE A 29 -17.32 -10.78 -6.22
N SER A 30 -18.30 -10.94 -7.12
CA SER A 30 -18.14 -11.27 -8.54
C SER A 30 -16.75 -10.88 -9.06
N ARG A 31 -15.91 -11.89 -9.35
CA ARG A 31 -14.49 -11.72 -9.72
C ARG A 31 -14.28 -10.93 -11.02
N ASP A 32 -15.31 -10.76 -11.83
CA ASP A 32 -15.21 -10.16 -13.15
C ASP A 32 -15.15 -8.62 -13.13
N ASP A 33 -15.44 -7.98 -11.99
CA ASP A 33 -15.49 -6.50 -11.90
C ASP A 33 -14.50 -5.88 -10.88
N GLN A 34 -13.72 -6.67 -10.14
CA GLN A 34 -12.72 -6.12 -9.21
C GLN A 34 -11.36 -5.91 -9.88
N ARG A 35 -11.02 -4.64 -10.17
CA ARG A 35 -9.67 -4.26 -10.61
C ARG A 35 -8.73 -4.19 -9.41
N GLN A 36 -7.59 -4.86 -9.53
CA GLN A 36 -6.51 -4.80 -8.54
C GLN A 36 -5.39 -3.89 -9.03
N PHE A 37 -4.91 -3.03 -8.13
CA PHE A 37 -3.81 -2.11 -8.36
C PHE A 37 -2.73 -2.32 -7.31
N ILE A 38 -1.47 -2.16 -7.72
CA ILE A 38 -0.31 -2.18 -6.83
C ILE A 38 0.21 -0.75 -6.75
N ILE A 39 0.32 -0.21 -5.53
CA ILE A 39 0.87 1.13 -5.28
C ILE A 39 2.30 0.97 -4.76
N ASP A 40 3.25 1.61 -5.43
CA ASP A 40 4.65 1.70 -5.00
C ASP A 40 4.99 3.15 -4.69
N LEU A 41 5.51 3.40 -3.49
CA LEU A 41 6.01 4.69 -3.07
C LEU A 41 7.53 4.59 -2.90
N LYS A 42 8.28 5.15 -3.85
CA LYS A 42 9.74 5.09 -3.86
C LYS A 42 10.35 6.45 -3.58
N VAL A 43 11.16 6.54 -2.52
CA VAL A 43 11.88 7.76 -2.14
C VAL A 43 13.31 7.75 -2.71
N VAL A 44 13.72 8.85 -3.33
CA VAL A 44 15.07 9.05 -3.88
C VAL A 44 15.55 10.46 -3.54
N GLY A 45 16.35 10.60 -2.48
CA GLY A 45 16.82 11.89 -1.99
C GLY A 45 15.66 12.77 -1.51
N TYR A 46 15.56 13.98 -2.07
CA TYR A 46 14.48 14.95 -1.77
C TYR A 46 13.25 14.80 -2.66
N PHE A 47 13.06 13.63 -3.25
CA PHE A 47 11.95 13.36 -4.14
C PHE A 47 11.29 12.03 -3.80
N TYR A 48 9.99 11.92 -4.04
CA TYR A 48 9.31 10.63 -4.05
C TYR A 48 8.60 10.40 -5.38
N TYR A 49 8.58 9.14 -5.79
CA TYR A 49 7.78 8.63 -6.88
C TYR A 49 6.57 7.90 -6.30
N LEU A 50 5.37 8.33 -6.66
CA LEU A 50 4.16 7.53 -6.49
C LEU A 50 3.90 6.83 -7.82
N ARG A 51 3.88 5.50 -7.81
CA ARG A 51 3.68 4.67 -8.98
C ARG A 51 2.51 3.74 -8.78
N ILE A 52 1.75 3.54 -9.83
CA ILE A 52 0.64 2.60 -9.87
C ILE A 52 0.93 1.57 -10.93
N TYR A 53 0.79 0.31 -10.54
CA TYR A 53 0.88 -0.84 -11.43
C TYR A 53 -0.45 -1.59 -11.45
N ASP A 54 -0.69 -2.34 -12.52
CA ASP A 54 -1.77 -3.32 -12.55
C ASP A 54 -1.38 -4.59 -11.76
N ALA A 55 -2.31 -5.54 -11.68
CA ALA A 55 -2.08 -6.84 -11.04
C ALA A 55 -0.93 -7.66 -11.67
N ASN A 56 -0.55 -7.38 -12.92
CA ASN A 56 0.53 -8.04 -13.64
C ASN A 56 1.88 -7.32 -13.50
N HIS A 57 1.96 -6.33 -12.59
CA HIS A 57 3.15 -5.51 -12.37
C HIS A 57 3.54 -4.66 -13.60
N ILE A 58 2.58 -4.34 -14.48
CA ILE A 58 2.76 -3.38 -15.57
C ILE A 58 2.54 -1.98 -15.00
N LEU A 59 3.52 -1.09 -15.19
CA LEU A 59 3.41 0.30 -14.76
C LEU A 59 2.30 1.00 -15.55
N LEU A 60 1.29 1.51 -14.85
CA LEU A 60 0.18 2.27 -15.43
C LEU A 60 0.50 3.76 -15.46
N ASP A 61 0.95 4.32 -14.34
CA ASP A 61 1.38 5.72 -14.27
C ASP A 61 2.34 5.98 -13.11
N SER A 62 3.06 7.11 -13.18
CA SER A 62 3.94 7.59 -12.13
C SER A 62 3.98 9.11 -12.04
N THR A 63 3.99 9.63 -10.81
CA THR A 63 4.23 11.04 -10.55
C THR A 63 5.43 11.23 -9.64
N LEU A 64 6.19 12.31 -9.88
CA LEU A 64 7.36 12.72 -9.11
C LEU A 64 7.03 14.00 -8.36
N GLN A 65 7.30 14.03 -7.05
CA GLN A 65 7.04 15.20 -6.23
C GLN A 65 8.25 15.50 -5.35
N PHE A 66 8.49 16.80 -5.13
CA PHE A 66 9.54 17.28 -4.23
C PHE A 66 9.11 17.13 -2.77
N THR A 67 10.07 16.78 -1.92
CA THR A 67 9.86 16.56 -0.49
C THR A 67 11.12 16.88 0.32
N ARG A 68 10.98 17.52 1.48
CA ARG A 68 12.09 17.95 2.35
C ARG A 68 12.48 16.90 3.41
N GLY A 69 12.66 15.63 3.01
CA GLY A 69 13.19 14.60 3.91
C GLY A 69 12.21 14.10 4.97
N TYR A 70 10.94 13.97 4.59
CA TYR A 70 9.86 13.48 5.44
C TYR A 70 9.87 11.94 5.55
N ASP A 71 9.28 11.39 6.59
CA ASP A 71 8.77 10.02 6.57
C ASP A 71 7.46 9.96 5.77
N PHE A 72 7.24 8.87 5.03
CA PHE A 72 6.09 8.74 4.14
C PHE A 72 5.27 7.51 4.43
N ASN A 73 3.96 7.69 4.39
CA ASN A 73 3.01 6.60 4.31
C ASN A 73 1.99 6.91 3.20
N ALA A 74 1.66 5.89 2.41
CA ALA A 74 0.58 5.96 1.43
C ALA A 74 -0.61 5.17 1.96
N PHE A 75 -1.77 5.80 2.01
CA PHE A 75 -3.01 5.20 2.44
C PHE A 75 -4.01 5.22 1.28
N LEU A 76 -4.77 4.13 1.16
CA LEU A 76 -5.96 4.10 0.34
C LEU A 76 -7.07 4.84 1.09
N VAL A 77 -7.61 5.91 0.50
CA VAL A 77 -8.67 6.71 1.14
C VAL A 77 -10.04 6.20 0.73
N ASP A 78 -10.27 6.15 -0.56
CA ASP A 78 -11.49 5.65 -1.15
C ASP A 78 -11.24 5.41 -2.64
N GLY A 79 -11.96 4.48 -3.23
CA GLY A 79 -11.92 4.26 -4.66
C GLY A 79 -13.30 3.80 -5.08
N ASP A 80 -13.95 4.57 -5.95
CA ASP A 80 -15.12 4.05 -6.63
C ASP A 80 -14.69 2.98 -7.65
N ASN A 81 -15.65 2.32 -8.31
CA ASN A 81 -15.31 1.27 -9.29
C ASN A 81 -14.46 1.77 -10.48
N ARG A 82 -14.17 3.08 -10.59
CA ARG A 82 -13.48 3.69 -11.72
C ARG A 82 -12.17 4.40 -11.34
N SER A 83 -12.00 4.78 -10.08
CA SER A 83 -10.88 5.59 -9.63
C SER A 83 -10.32 5.12 -8.30
N LEU A 84 -9.04 5.38 -8.10
CA LEU A 84 -8.29 5.02 -6.90
C LEU A 84 -7.74 6.30 -6.28
N GLU A 85 -8.15 6.63 -5.06
CA GLU A 85 -7.58 7.75 -4.32
C GLU A 85 -6.51 7.28 -3.35
N VAL A 86 -5.33 7.86 -3.49
CA VAL A 86 -4.15 7.58 -2.68
C VAL A 86 -3.78 8.84 -1.92
N LEU A 87 -3.90 8.78 -0.60
CA LEU A 87 -3.40 9.81 0.31
C LEU A 87 -1.95 9.52 0.65
N VAL A 88 -1.06 10.40 0.23
CA VAL A 88 0.33 10.40 0.65
C VAL A 88 0.46 11.36 1.82
N VAL A 89 0.71 10.81 3.01
CA VAL A 89 1.02 11.57 4.22
C VAL A 89 2.53 11.70 4.32
N MET A 90 2.98 12.92 4.62
CA MET A 90 4.38 13.31 4.76
C MET A 90 4.56 13.90 6.16
N SER A 91 5.39 13.28 7.01
CA SER A 91 5.68 13.79 8.36
C SER A 91 7.16 14.20 8.48
N LEU A 92 7.41 15.45 8.89
CA LEU A 92 8.77 15.98 9.13
C LEU A 92 9.21 15.69 10.57
N ASP A 93 8.24 15.77 11.48
CA ASP A 93 8.33 15.49 12.91
C ASP A 93 6.90 15.28 13.47
N GLU A 94 6.77 14.89 14.74
CA GLU A 94 5.48 14.61 15.41
C GLU A 94 4.47 15.78 15.37
N ASN A 95 4.90 16.99 15.01
CA ASN A 95 4.09 18.20 15.00
C ASN A 95 3.91 18.81 13.59
N ASN A 96 4.53 18.23 12.57
CA ASN A 96 4.62 18.84 11.24
C ASN A 96 4.26 17.84 10.15
N GLU A 97 2.98 17.48 10.13
CA GLU A 97 2.38 16.59 9.16
C GLU A 97 1.75 17.41 8.01
N GLY A 98 2.17 17.10 6.79
CA GLY A 98 1.51 17.53 5.56
C GLY A 98 0.94 16.33 4.84
N TYR A 99 -0.10 16.55 4.03
CA TYR A 99 -0.63 15.49 3.19
C TYR A 99 -0.92 15.98 1.78
N THR A 100 -0.92 15.03 0.84
CA THR A 100 -1.34 15.26 -0.53
C THR A 100 -2.17 14.08 -0.99
N VAL A 101 -3.33 14.37 -1.57
CA VAL A 101 -4.19 13.35 -2.16
C VAL A 101 -3.92 13.29 -3.66
N PHE A 102 -3.78 12.07 -4.17
CA PHE A 102 -3.76 11.77 -5.60
C PHE A 102 -4.97 10.94 -5.97
N ARG A 103 -5.55 11.21 -7.13
CA ARG A 103 -6.59 10.37 -7.75
C ARG A 103 -6.03 9.77 -9.03
N PHE A 104 -6.15 8.46 -9.17
CA PHE A 104 -5.92 7.75 -10.40
C PHE A 104 -7.26 7.36 -11.02
N ASP A 105 -7.55 7.83 -12.23
CA ASP A 105 -8.83 7.61 -12.92
C ASP A 105 -8.83 6.40 -13.87
N GLY A 106 -7.79 5.56 -13.80
CA GLY A 106 -7.54 4.46 -14.74
C GLY A 106 -6.59 4.81 -15.88
N HIS A 107 -6.27 6.10 -16.07
CA HIS A 107 -5.37 6.58 -17.12
C HIS A 107 -4.25 7.46 -16.59
N SER A 108 -4.53 8.32 -15.60
CA SER A 108 -3.57 9.31 -15.11
C SER A 108 -3.70 9.57 -13.60
N LEU A 109 -2.56 9.81 -12.94
CA LEU A 109 -2.42 10.24 -11.57
C LEU A 109 -2.51 11.76 -11.48
N LEU A 110 -3.59 12.25 -10.88
CA LEU A 110 -3.87 13.66 -10.72
C LEU A 110 -3.77 14.06 -9.24
N LYS A 111 -2.99 15.11 -8.95
CA LYS A 111 -2.94 15.70 -7.62
C LYS A 111 -4.24 16.47 -7.37
N ILE A 112 -4.95 16.13 -6.29
CA ILE A 112 -6.12 16.90 -5.86
C ILE A 112 -5.61 18.11 -5.07
N PRO A 113 -6.03 19.35 -5.41
CA PRO A 113 -5.68 20.53 -4.63
C PRO A 113 -6.25 20.41 -3.21
N ASN A 114 -5.43 20.69 -2.19
CA ASN A 114 -5.93 20.82 -0.82
C ASN A 114 -6.81 22.08 -0.73
N SER A 115 -8.05 21.95 -0.27
CA SER A 115 -9.00 23.06 -0.04
C SER A 115 -8.71 23.82 1.24
#